data_AF-A0A9D9XBS1-F1
#
_entry.id   AF-A0A9D9XBS1-F1
#
_cell.length_a   1.000
_cell.length_b   1.000
_cell.length_c   1.000
_cell.angle_alpha   90.00
_cell.angle_beta   90.00
_cell.angle_gamma   90.00
#
_symmetry.space_group_name_H-M   'P 1'
#
loop_
_entity.id
_entity.type
_entity.pdbx_description
1 polymer ?
#
loop_
_entity_poly.entity_id
_entity_poly.type
_entity_poly.pdbx_seq_one_letter_code
_entity_poly.pdbx_strand_id
1 'polypeptide(L)'
;MNSWFNVKVKYTKQLEDGTFKRVSEPYLVAAMTFTDAEARIYGELGALIRGEFIVTGIARADFHDIFHYDDADVWYKCKITYESGSDGGEEGAKAKRVSQNFLITAHSVKEAYERLKESLGGLMIDYMIPAITVSPIIDIFPYSDESEDVVANDFEKQVKKEVAEHILGTKTVFSAPGSDEDEEDSIIDDQFGEEE
;
A
#
# COMPACT_ATOMS: atom_id res chain seq x y z
N MET A 1 -2.29 1.56 15.91
CA MET A 1 -1.19 0.57 15.75
C MET A 1 -1.80 -0.64 15.09
N ASN A 2 -1.55 -0.77 13.79
CA ASN A 2 -2.30 -1.69 12.96
C ASN A 2 -1.56 -3.02 12.99
N SER A 3 -2.34 -4.09 12.99
CA SER A 3 -1.81 -5.44 13.12
C SER A 3 -2.13 -6.21 11.86
N TRP A 4 -1.24 -7.12 11.48
CA TRP A 4 -1.47 -7.98 10.34
C TRP A 4 -2.36 -9.16 10.74
N PHE A 5 -3.36 -9.45 9.93
CA PHE A 5 -4.27 -10.57 10.10
C PHE A 5 -4.20 -11.46 8.86
N ASN A 6 -3.94 -12.74 9.06
CA ASN A 6 -4.06 -13.76 8.04
C ASN A 6 -5.53 -14.20 7.97
N VAL A 7 -6.20 -13.85 6.89
CA VAL A 7 -7.60 -14.18 6.61
C VAL A 7 -7.64 -15.29 5.57
N LYS A 8 -8.18 -16.45 5.92
CA LYS A 8 -8.37 -17.57 4.98
C LYS A 8 -9.74 -17.48 4.35
N VAL A 9 -9.78 -17.28 3.03
CA VAL A 9 -11.02 -17.16 2.27
C VAL A 9 -11.20 -18.37 1.38
N LYS A 10 -12.40 -18.93 1.41
CA LYS A 10 -12.79 -20.06 0.58
C LYS A 10 -13.83 -19.61 -0.43
N TYR A 11 -13.52 -19.78 -1.70
CA TYR A 11 -14.39 -19.38 -2.79
C TYR A 11 -14.29 -20.36 -3.96
N THR A 12 -15.23 -20.25 -4.88
CA THR A 12 -15.26 -21.10 -6.07
C THR A 12 -14.62 -20.32 -7.23
N LYS A 13 -13.44 -20.76 -7.67
CA LYS A 13 -12.74 -20.17 -8.82
C LYS A 13 -13.03 -20.99 -10.06
N GLN A 14 -13.31 -20.31 -11.17
CA GLN A 14 -13.37 -20.94 -12.48
C GLN A 14 -11.93 -21.12 -12.99
N LEU A 15 -11.54 -22.36 -13.26
CA LEU A 15 -10.26 -22.67 -13.89
C LEU A 15 -10.35 -22.42 -15.40
N GLU A 16 -9.20 -22.30 -16.07
CA GLU A 16 -9.11 -22.11 -17.54
C GLU A 16 -9.82 -23.22 -18.33
N ASP A 17 -9.94 -24.41 -17.73
CA ASP A 17 -10.67 -25.55 -18.31
C ASP A 17 -12.20 -25.45 -18.16
N GLY A 18 -12.72 -24.30 -17.70
CA GLY A 18 -14.16 -24.07 -17.48
C GLY A 18 -14.75 -24.77 -16.26
N THR A 19 -13.96 -25.53 -15.50
CA THR A 19 -14.39 -26.24 -14.29
C THR A 19 -14.35 -25.32 -13.07
N PHE A 20 -15.39 -25.39 -12.24
CA PHE A 20 -15.46 -24.70 -10.96
C PHE A 20 -14.79 -25.52 -9.85
N LYS A 21 -13.74 -24.98 -9.23
CA LYS A 21 -13.07 -25.61 -8.08
C LYS A 21 -13.15 -24.72 -6.86
N ARG A 22 -13.47 -25.33 -5.72
CA ARG A 22 -13.38 -24.65 -4.42
C ARG A 22 -11.92 -24.59 -4.00
N VAL A 23 -11.40 -23.37 -3.88
CA VAL A 23 -10.04 -23.09 -3.42
C VAL A 23 -10.11 -22.38 -2.07
N SER A 24 -9.04 -22.51 -1.29
CA SER A 24 -8.89 -21.89 0.02
C SER A 24 -7.58 -21.12 0.02
N GLU A 25 -7.67 -19.80 -0.04
CA GLU A 25 -6.53 -18.92 -0.24
C GLU A 25 -6.37 -18.00 0.98
N PRO A 26 -5.17 -17.91 1.57
CA PRO A 26 -4.90 -16.99 2.66
C PRO A 26 -4.48 -15.62 2.11
N TYR A 27 -5.10 -14.58 2.65
CA TYR A 27 -4.79 -13.17 2.40
C TYR A 27 -4.25 -12.54 3.66
N LEU A 28 -3.40 -11.53 3.52
CA LEU A 28 -2.91 -10.74 4.65
C LEU A 28 -3.60 -9.38 4.63
N VAL A 29 -4.22 -8.99 5.75
CA VAL A 29 -4.94 -7.72 5.87
C VAL A 29 -4.41 -6.96 7.07
N ALA A 30 -4.01 -5.71 6.90
CA ALA A 30 -3.76 -4.84 8.03
C ALA A 30 -5.09 -4.29 8.57
N ALA A 31 -5.33 -4.46 9.86
CA ALA A 31 -6.54 -3.98 10.51
C ALA A 31 -6.28 -3.65 11.98
N MET A 32 -7.26 -3.06 12.65
CA MET A 32 -7.21 -2.86 14.10
C MET A 32 -7.81 -4.04 14.88
N THR A 33 -8.88 -4.63 14.36
CA THR A 33 -9.63 -5.71 15.03
C THR A 33 -9.98 -6.85 14.07
N PHE A 34 -10.43 -7.98 14.60
CA PHE A 34 -10.88 -9.12 13.77
C PHE A 34 -12.09 -8.76 12.92
N THR A 35 -13.06 -8.02 13.47
CA THR A 35 -14.25 -7.56 12.76
C THR A 35 -13.90 -6.56 11.66
N ASP A 36 -12.94 -5.68 11.91
CA ASP A 36 -12.40 -4.74 10.92
C ASP A 36 -11.70 -5.48 9.78
N ALA A 37 -10.83 -6.45 10.10
CA ALA A 37 -10.18 -7.29 9.10
C ALA A 37 -11.19 -8.06 8.22
N GLU A 38 -12.26 -8.57 8.83
CA GLU A 38 -13.35 -9.26 8.14
C GLU A 38 -14.11 -8.30 7.20
N ALA A 39 -14.49 -7.12 7.67
CA ALA A 39 -15.19 -6.14 6.84
C ALA A 39 -14.35 -5.71 5.63
N ARG A 40 -13.04 -5.44 5.84
CA ARG A 40 -12.13 -5.03 4.77
C ARG A 40 -11.96 -6.12 3.73
N ILE A 41 -11.70 -7.36 4.14
CA ILE A 41 -11.53 -8.45 3.17
C ILE A 41 -12.81 -8.69 2.36
N TYR A 42 -14.00 -8.49 2.96
CA TYR A 42 -15.25 -8.59 2.21
C TYR A 42 -15.38 -7.51 1.13
N GLY A 43 -14.93 -6.28 1.41
CA GLY A 43 -14.91 -5.18 0.43
C GLY A 43 -13.93 -5.43 -0.72
N GLU A 44 -12.68 -5.75 -0.39
CA GLU A 44 -11.60 -5.94 -1.38
C GLU A 44 -11.84 -7.17 -2.25
N LEU A 45 -12.13 -8.33 -1.64
CA LEU A 45 -12.35 -9.56 -2.40
C LEU A 45 -13.70 -9.57 -3.12
N GLY A 46 -14.69 -8.82 -2.63
CA GLY A 46 -15.95 -8.65 -3.34
C GLY A 46 -15.77 -8.00 -4.71
N ALA A 47 -14.80 -7.11 -4.87
CA ALA A 47 -14.45 -6.52 -6.15
C ALA A 47 -13.68 -7.50 -7.07
N LEU A 48 -12.82 -8.33 -6.47
CA LEU A 48 -11.93 -9.24 -7.21
C LEU A 48 -12.61 -10.55 -7.64
N ILE A 49 -13.46 -11.12 -6.78
CA ILE A 49 -14.04 -12.46 -6.94
C ILE A 49 -15.50 -12.34 -7.40
N ARG A 50 -15.80 -12.87 -8.59
CA ARG A 50 -17.19 -13.01 -9.04
C ARG A 50 -17.84 -14.23 -8.38
N GLY A 51 -18.62 -14.00 -7.33
CA GLY A 51 -19.45 -15.01 -6.68
C GLY A 51 -19.44 -14.92 -5.16
N GLU A 52 -20.08 -15.90 -4.50
CA GLU A 52 -20.06 -16.01 -3.04
C GLU A 52 -18.73 -16.57 -2.55
N PHE A 53 -18.17 -15.92 -1.53
CA PHE A 53 -17.02 -16.41 -0.78
C PHE A 53 -17.31 -16.42 0.71
N ILE A 54 -16.60 -17.28 1.42
CA ILE A 54 -16.76 -17.46 2.86
C ILE A 54 -15.40 -17.30 3.51
N VAL A 55 -15.32 -16.42 4.51
CA VAL A 55 -14.17 -16.34 5.39
C VAL A 55 -14.18 -17.55 6.33
N THR A 56 -13.17 -18.41 6.21
CA THR A 56 -13.07 -19.67 6.98
C THR A 56 -12.33 -19.52 8.29
N GLY A 57 -11.47 -18.50 8.40
CA GLY A 57 -10.74 -18.25 9.63
C GLY A 57 -9.89 -16.98 9.53
N ILE A 58 -9.72 -16.33 10.67
CA ILE A 58 -8.90 -15.14 10.82
C ILE A 58 -7.93 -15.40 11.96
N ALA A 59 -6.64 -15.22 11.69
CA ALA A 59 -5.57 -15.38 12.67
C ALA A 59 -4.68 -14.13 12.69
N ARG A 60 -4.28 -13.69 13.87
CA ARG A 60 -3.31 -12.61 13.99
C ARG A 60 -1.94 -13.09 13.51
N ALA A 61 -1.31 -12.35 12.62
CA ALA A 61 0.04 -12.60 12.13
C ALA A 61 1.00 -11.56 12.68
N ASP A 62 2.15 -12.01 13.17
CA ASP A 62 3.20 -11.13 13.68
C ASP A 62 4.34 -11.05 12.67
N PHE A 63 4.28 -10.00 11.86
CA PHE A 63 5.31 -9.61 10.90
C PHE A 63 5.90 -8.28 11.36
N HIS A 64 7.22 -8.22 11.40
CA HIS A 64 7.95 -7.01 11.77
C HIS A 64 7.92 -6.01 10.63
N ASP A 65 8.21 -6.48 9.41
CA ASP A 65 8.20 -5.66 8.21
C ASP A 65 7.83 -6.48 6.96
N ILE A 66 7.31 -5.79 5.95
CA ILE A 66 6.85 -6.37 4.68
C ILE A 66 7.46 -5.58 3.53
N PHE A 67 8.31 -6.24 2.74
CA PHE A 67 8.94 -5.66 1.57
C PHE A 67 8.22 -6.11 0.30
N HIS A 68 7.50 -5.19 -0.31
CA HIS A 68 6.83 -5.40 -1.59
C HIS A 68 7.70 -4.86 -2.73
N TYR A 69 7.95 -5.69 -3.73
CA TYR A 69 8.64 -5.40 -4.97
C TYR A 69 7.68 -5.76 -6.11
N ASP A 70 7.36 -4.78 -6.95
CA ASP A 70 6.37 -4.93 -8.04
C ASP A 70 6.83 -5.88 -9.16
N ASP A 71 8.03 -6.44 -9.05
CA ASP A 71 8.59 -7.36 -10.04
C ASP A 71 8.20 -8.82 -9.80
N ALA A 72 7.75 -9.19 -8.59
CA ALA A 72 7.46 -10.56 -8.23
C ALA A 72 6.17 -10.71 -7.42
N ASP A 73 5.34 -11.69 -7.81
CA ASP A 73 4.05 -11.96 -7.15
C ASP A 73 4.14 -13.04 -6.05
N VAL A 74 5.33 -13.60 -5.78
CA VAL A 74 5.51 -14.71 -4.84
C VAL A 74 6.05 -14.20 -3.52
N TRP A 75 5.28 -14.42 -2.45
CA TRP A 75 5.64 -14.05 -1.09
C TRP A 75 6.52 -15.11 -0.42
N TYR A 76 7.64 -14.68 0.15
CA TYR A 76 8.54 -15.48 0.97
C TYR A 76 8.52 -14.98 2.41
N LYS A 77 8.25 -15.91 3.34
CA LYS A 77 8.38 -15.67 4.77
C LYS A 77 9.82 -15.93 5.19
N CYS A 78 10.47 -14.89 5.70
CA CYS A 78 11.84 -14.94 6.19
C CYS A 78 11.83 -14.79 7.71
N LYS A 79 12.42 -15.75 8.42
CA LYS A 79 12.63 -15.64 9.86
C LYS A 79 14.06 -15.16 10.09
N ILE A 80 14.20 -14.11 10.87
CA ILE A 80 15.48 -13.54 11.28
C ILE A 80 15.59 -13.66 12.80
N THR A 81 16.80 -13.86 13.28
CA THR A 81 17.10 -13.94 14.70
C THR A 81 18.39 -13.21 14.98
N TYR A 82 18.34 -12.26 15.88
CA TYR A 82 19.51 -11.49 16.31
C TYR A 82 19.57 -11.48 17.83
N GLU A 83 20.76 -11.19 18.34
CA GLU A 83 21.00 -11.08 19.77
C GLU A 83 21.02 -9.59 20.11
N SER A 84 19.99 -9.13 20.82
CA SER A 84 19.97 -7.75 21.32
C SER A 84 20.90 -7.70 22.53
N GLY A 85 22.19 -7.47 22.30
CA GLY A 85 23.16 -7.20 23.36
C GLY A 85 22.99 -5.76 23.85
N SER A 86 22.74 -5.56 25.14
CA SER A 86 22.92 -4.23 25.73
C SER A 86 24.42 -3.97 25.80
N ASP A 87 24.94 -3.20 24.85
CA ASP A 87 26.27 -2.63 24.95
C ASP A 87 26.26 -1.58 26.06
N GLY A 88 26.63 -2.00 27.27
CA GLY A 88 26.44 -1.20 28.48
C GLY A 88 26.83 -1.91 29.78
N GLY A 89 28.04 -2.46 29.85
CA GLY A 89 28.84 -2.43 31.07
C GLY A 89 28.42 -3.22 32.32
N GLU A 90 27.57 -4.24 32.25
CA GLU A 90 27.37 -5.17 33.38
C GLU A 90 27.52 -6.62 32.93
N GLU A 91 28.57 -7.28 33.43
CA GLU A 91 28.82 -8.72 33.32
C GLU A 91 27.57 -9.50 33.78
N GLY A 92 26.81 -10.05 32.83
CA GLY A 92 25.81 -11.07 33.12
C GLY A 92 24.38 -10.83 32.62
N ALA A 93 24.10 -9.74 31.90
CA ALA A 93 22.81 -9.58 31.24
C ALA A 93 22.69 -10.53 30.05
N LYS A 94 22.01 -11.67 30.25
CA LYS A 94 21.75 -12.70 29.23
C LYS A 94 21.31 -12.07 27.91
N ALA A 95 22.10 -12.25 26.86
CA ALA A 95 21.75 -11.86 25.50
C ALA A 95 20.35 -12.38 25.16
N LYS A 96 19.40 -11.47 24.94
CA LYS A 96 18.03 -11.85 24.58
C LYS A 96 18.02 -12.09 23.09
N ARG A 97 17.90 -13.36 22.71
CA ARG A 97 17.65 -13.77 21.33
C ARG A 97 16.24 -13.33 20.93
N VAL A 98 16.16 -12.37 20.02
CA VAL A 98 14.91 -11.89 19.46
C VAL A 98 14.74 -12.50 18.09
N SER A 99 13.58 -13.09 17.83
CA SER A 99 13.20 -13.58 16.50
C SER A 99 12.14 -12.68 15.91
N GLN A 100 12.35 -12.24 14.67
CA GLN A 100 11.42 -11.44 13.90
C GLN A 100 11.06 -12.15 12.60
N ASN A 101 9.82 -11.99 12.16
CA ASN A 101 9.38 -12.50 10.86
C ASN A 101 9.25 -11.34 9.88
N PHE A 102 9.79 -11.54 8.70
CA PHE A 102 9.70 -10.63 7.57
C PHE A 102 8.96 -11.32 6.44
N LEU A 103 8.34 -10.52 5.58
CA LEU A 103 7.68 -10.99 4.38
C LEU A 103 8.25 -10.22 3.19
N ILE A 104 8.66 -10.93 2.14
CA ILE A 104 9.32 -10.33 0.99
C ILE A 104 8.83 -10.96 -0.31
N THR A 105 8.69 -10.16 -1.36
CA THR A 105 8.43 -10.64 -2.72
C THR A 105 9.73 -10.89 -3.47
N ALA A 106 9.81 -12.04 -4.15
CA ALA A 106 10.95 -12.42 -4.98
C ALA A 106 10.56 -13.53 -5.97
N HIS A 107 11.37 -13.79 -6.99
CA HIS A 107 11.15 -14.94 -7.87
C HIS A 107 11.74 -16.23 -7.30
N SER A 108 12.83 -16.13 -6.53
CA SER A 108 13.55 -17.29 -5.98
C SER A 108 14.01 -17.07 -4.55
N VAL A 109 14.29 -18.17 -3.83
CA VAL A 109 14.84 -18.13 -2.46
C VAL A 109 16.17 -17.38 -2.40
N LYS A 110 17.02 -17.51 -3.44
CA LYS A 110 18.31 -16.82 -3.49
C LYS A 110 18.13 -15.30 -3.56
N GLU A 111 17.21 -14.87 -4.42
CA GLU A 111 16.89 -13.46 -4.60
C GLU A 111 16.21 -12.88 -3.35
N ALA A 112 15.29 -13.62 -2.74
CA ALA A 112 14.69 -13.25 -1.47
C ALA A 112 15.77 -13.01 -0.39
N TYR A 113 16.80 -13.86 -0.35
CA TYR A 113 17.92 -13.67 0.57
C TYR A 113 18.74 -12.42 0.26
N GLU A 114 19.02 -12.13 -1.01
CA GLU A 114 19.79 -10.95 -1.43
C GLU A 114 19.04 -9.65 -1.09
N ARG A 115 17.76 -9.55 -1.44
CA ARG A 115 16.91 -8.38 -1.12
C ARG A 115 16.75 -8.18 0.38
N LEU A 116 16.59 -9.28 1.13
CA LEU A 116 16.52 -9.24 2.58
C LEU A 116 17.84 -8.77 3.19
N LYS A 117 18.98 -9.20 2.64
CA LYS A 117 20.29 -8.74 3.11
C LYS A 117 20.51 -7.25 2.83
N GLU A 118 20.02 -6.75 1.69
CA GLU A 118 20.06 -5.33 1.35
C GLU A 118 19.17 -4.51 2.29
N SER A 119 17.93 -4.96 2.55
CA SER A 119 17.02 -4.25 3.45
C SER A 119 17.49 -4.26 4.90
N LEU A 120 18.12 -5.35 5.37
CA LEU A 120 18.76 -5.42 6.70
C LEU A 120 20.17 -4.82 6.75
N GLY A 121 20.74 -4.41 5.62
CA GLY A 121 22.11 -3.87 5.56
C GLY A 121 22.31 -2.59 6.38
N GLY A 122 21.22 -1.86 6.68
CA GLY A 122 21.24 -0.69 7.55
C GLY A 122 21.35 -1.00 9.05
N LEU A 123 21.13 -2.25 9.47
CA LEU A 123 21.18 -2.65 10.87
C LEU A 123 22.61 -3.03 11.25
N MET A 124 23.23 -2.24 12.14
CA MET A 124 24.57 -2.52 12.72
C MET A 124 24.53 -3.62 13.79
N ILE A 125 23.69 -4.65 13.60
CA ILE A 125 23.49 -5.73 14.56
C ILE A 125 23.73 -7.05 13.84
N ASP A 126 24.47 -7.96 14.46
CA ASP A 126 24.65 -9.31 13.95
C ASP A 126 23.31 -10.06 13.93
N TYR A 127 22.87 -10.44 12.73
CA TYR A 127 21.65 -11.19 12.52
C TYR A 127 21.93 -12.52 11.82
N MET A 128 21.10 -13.51 12.13
CA MET A 128 21.07 -14.82 11.49
C MET A 128 19.72 -15.00 10.81
N ILE A 129 19.72 -15.55 9.59
CA ILE A 129 18.50 -15.92 8.87
C ILE A 129 18.30 -17.43 9.00
N PRO A 130 17.60 -17.94 10.03
CA PRO A 130 17.38 -19.37 10.22
C PRO A 130 16.55 -20.03 9.12
N ALA A 131 15.61 -19.31 8.50
CA ALA A 131 14.70 -19.91 7.52
C ALA A 131 14.15 -18.90 6.52
N ILE A 132 14.05 -19.33 5.26
CA ILE A 132 13.31 -18.67 4.19
C ILE A 132 12.38 -19.72 3.59
N THR A 133 11.08 -19.45 3.60
CA THR A 133 10.05 -20.38 3.12
C THR A 133 9.05 -19.66 2.25
N VAL A 134 8.61 -20.28 1.17
CA VAL A 134 7.49 -19.75 0.36
C VAL A 134 6.26 -19.66 1.26
N SER A 135 5.64 -18.49 1.28
CA SER A 135 4.41 -18.22 2.00
C SER A 135 3.21 -18.61 1.13
N PRO A 136 2.15 -19.22 1.68
CA PRO A 136 0.94 -19.48 0.92
C PRO A 136 0.09 -18.22 0.68
N ILE A 137 0.51 -17.06 1.19
CA ILE A 137 -0.19 -15.78 1.05
C ILE A 137 -0.28 -15.42 -0.43
N ILE A 138 -1.49 -15.09 -0.89
CA ILE A 138 -1.74 -14.66 -2.26
C ILE A 138 -1.50 -13.16 -2.39
N ASP A 139 -2.13 -12.37 -1.52
CA ASP A 139 -2.09 -10.91 -1.60
C ASP A 139 -2.09 -10.26 -0.22
N ILE A 140 -1.62 -9.01 -0.17
CA ILE A 140 -1.52 -8.19 1.03
C ILE A 140 -2.31 -6.91 0.84
N PHE A 141 -3.26 -6.69 1.72
CA PHE A 141 -4.05 -5.48 1.80
C PHE A 141 -3.52 -4.61 2.95
N PRO A 142 -2.64 -3.62 2.66
CA PRO A 142 -2.18 -2.68 3.66
C PRO A 142 -3.35 -1.88 4.24
N TYR A 143 -3.09 -1.17 5.33
CA TYR A 143 -4.10 -0.30 5.90
C TYR A 143 -4.15 0.97 5.10
N SER A 144 -5.16 1.06 4.22
CA SER A 144 -5.54 2.33 3.64
C SER A 144 -6.46 3.01 4.64
N ASP A 145 -5.92 3.95 5.42
CA ASP A 145 -6.74 5.11 5.75
C ASP A 145 -7.04 5.77 4.41
N GLU A 146 -8.31 5.96 4.05
CA GLU A 146 -8.71 6.74 2.85
C GLU A 146 -8.31 8.24 2.95
N SER A 147 -7.11 8.56 3.47
CA SER A 147 -6.64 9.94 3.64
C SER A 147 -5.18 10.19 3.25
N GLU A 148 -4.34 9.19 2.94
CA GLU A 148 -2.94 9.46 2.55
C GLU A 148 -2.59 9.00 1.11
N ASP A 149 -3.07 7.83 0.65
CA ASP A 149 -2.66 7.30 -0.67
C ASP A 149 -3.43 7.87 -1.87
N VAL A 150 -4.66 8.38 -1.64
CA VAL A 150 -5.40 9.12 -2.68
C VAL A 150 -4.79 10.49 -2.92
N VAL A 151 -4.25 11.15 -1.88
CA VAL A 151 -3.74 12.53 -2.00
C VAL A 151 -2.41 12.55 -2.75
N ALA A 152 -1.54 11.56 -2.53
CA ALA A 152 -0.28 11.44 -3.27
C ALA A 152 -0.52 11.20 -4.77
N ASN A 153 -1.44 10.29 -5.12
CA ASN A 153 -1.75 9.95 -6.51
C ASN A 153 -2.51 11.06 -7.25
N ASP A 154 -3.41 11.79 -6.57
CA ASP A 154 -4.12 12.93 -7.17
C ASP A 154 -3.20 14.15 -7.33
N PHE A 155 -2.33 14.43 -6.34
CA PHE A 155 -1.34 15.50 -6.42
C PHE A 155 -0.32 15.25 -7.54
N GLU A 156 0.18 14.03 -7.70
CA GLU A 156 1.11 13.71 -8.79
C GLU A 156 0.46 13.83 -10.17
N LYS A 157 -0.83 13.50 -10.30
CA LYS A 157 -1.61 13.72 -11.54
C LYS A 157 -1.85 15.21 -11.80
N GLN A 158 -2.20 15.99 -10.77
CA GLN A 158 -2.42 17.43 -10.88
C GLN A 158 -1.14 18.15 -11.31
N VAL A 159 -0.01 17.84 -10.65
CA VAL A 159 1.32 18.42 -10.96
C VAL A 159 1.78 18.02 -12.36
N LYS A 160 1.62 16.76 -12.77
CA LYS A 160 1.98 16.33 -14.15
C LYS A 160 1.12 17.02 -15.21
N LYS A 161 -0.15 17.33 -14.91
CA LYS A 161 -1.06 18.05 -15.80
C LYS A 161 -0.70 19.54 -15.91
N GLU A 162 -0.46 20.23 -14.78
CA GLU A 162 -0.03 21.64 -14.77
C GLU A 162 1.33 21.83 -15.44
N VAL A 163 2.29 20.94 -15.22
CA VAL A 163 3.61 20.99 -15.87
C VAL A 163 3.48 20.75 -17.38
N ALA A 164 2.61 19.85 -17.83
CA ALA A 164 2.36 19.63 -19.25
C ALA A 164 1.73 20.85 -19.94
N GLU A 165 0.79 21.54 -19.29
CA GLU A 165 0.17 22.76 -19.80
C GLU A 165 1.16 23.95 -19.84
N HIS A 166 2.03 24.07 -18.83
CA HIS A 166 3.03 25.14 -18.77
C HIS A 166 4.14 25.00 -19.84
N ILE A 167 4.51 23.77 -20.19
CA ILE A 167 5.49 23.50 -21.25
C ILE A 167 4.92 23.79 -22.65
N LEU A 168 3.60 23.64 -22.85
CA LEU A 168 2.95 23.92 -24.14
C LEU A 168 2.58 25.41 -24.37
N GLY A 169 2.51 26.22 -23.30
CA GLY A 169 1.96 27.58 -23.35
C GLY A 169 2.92 28.72 -23.74
N THR A 170 4.20 28.48 -24.00
CA THR A 170 5.14 29.59 -24.27
C THR A 170 5.19 29.97 -25.75
N LYS A 171 4.19 30.75 -26.21
CA LYS A 171 4.35 31.65 -27.35
C LYS A 171 3.29 32.76 -27.33
N THR A 172 3.65 33.95 -26.86
CA THR A 172 3.57 35.23 -27.60
C THR A 172 3.92 36.45 -26.75
N VAL A 173 5.05 37.06 -27.11
CA VAL A 173 5.45 38.48 -27.17
C VAL A 173 4.58 39.53 -26.45
N PHE A 174 5.20 40.21 -25.47
CA PHE A 174 4.72 41.46 -24.87
C PHE A 174 4.79 42.62 -25.88
N SER A 175 3.70 43.38 -26.00
CA SER A 175 3.73 44.74 -26.53
C SER A 175 2.82 45.62 -25.68
N ALA A 176 3.41 46.54 -24.90
CA ALA A 176 2.70 47.61 -24.20
C ALA A 176 2.38 48.75 -25.18
N PRO A 177 1.20 49.38 -25.04
CA PRO A 177 1.12 50.79 -24.59
C PRO A 177 -0.08 51.00 -23.64
N GLY A 178 -0.08 51.83 -22.59
CA GLY A 178 0.25 53.25 -22.54
C GLY A 178 -1.02 54.11 -22.69
N SER A 179 -1.31 54.98 -21.71
CA SER A 179 -2.33 56.07 -21.65
C SER A 179 -3.81 55.66 -21.61
N ASP A 180 -4.75 56.28 -20.89
CA ASP A 180 -4.82 57.40 -19.92
C ASP A 180 -6.22 57.32 -19.27
N GLU A 181 -6.34 57.84 -18.03
CA GLU A 181 -7.42 58.67 -17.43
C GLU A 181 -8.82 58.67 -18.12
N ASP A 182 -10.00 58.75 -17.50
CA ASP A 182 -10.58 58.93 -16.17
C ASP A 182 -12.12 58.87 -16.38
N GLU A 183 -12.91 58.99 -15.31
CA GLU A 183 -14.34 59.41 -15.23
C GLU A 183 -15.47 58.34 -15.19
N GLU A 184 -15.97 58.18 -13.95
CA GLU A 184 -17.34 58.32 -13.43
C GLU A 184 -18.59 57.81 -14.20
N ASP A 185 -19.40 57.09 -13.41
CA ASP A 185 -20.86 57.08 -13.29
C ASP A 185 -21.76 56.95 -14.54
N SER A 186 -22.57 55.88 -14.56
CA SER A 186 -24.04 56.04 -14.67
C SER A 186 -24.82 54.73 -14.49
N ILE A 187 -25.57 54.70 -13.38
CA ILE A 187 -27.04 54.53 -13.36
C ILE A 187 -27.61 53.22 -13.92
N ILE A 188 -28.11 52.42 -12.97
CA ILE A 188 -29.14 51.40 -13.12
C ILE A 188 -30.48 52.12 -13.33
N ASP A 189 -31.19 51.85 -14.43
CA ASP A 189 -32.65 51.72 -14.37
C ASP A 189 -33.26 50.93 -15.53
N ASP A 190 -34.19 50.07 -15.12
CA ASP A 190 -35.38 49.53 -15.79
C ASP A 190 -35.40 49.12 -17.27
N GLN A 191 -35.68 47.82 -17.49
CA GLN A 191 -36.80 47.38 -18.32
C GLN A 191 -37.14 45.90 -18.08
N PHE A 192 -38.21 45.66 -17.30
CA PHE A 192 -39.04 44.45 -17.41
C PHE A 192 -40.34 44.87 -18.13
N GLY A 193 -40.51 44.43 -19.37
CA GLY A 193 -41.80 44.39 -20.09
C GLY A 193 -42.20 42.92 -20.22
N GLU A 194 -43.40 42.56 -19.74
CA GLU A 194 -44.58 42.13 -20.52
C GLU A 194 -44.34 40.78 -21.23
N GLU A 195 -45.20 39.76 -21.21
CA GLU A 195 -46.65 39.60 -21.37
C GLU A 195 -46.98 38.22 -20.72
N GLU A 196 -48.17 37.76 -20.33
CA GLU A 196 -49.58 38.06 -20.57
C GLU A 196 -50.39 37.40 -19.41
#